data_AF-W3AMP2-F1
#
_entry.id   AF-W3AMP2-F1
#
_cell.length_a   1.000
_cell.length_b   1.000
_cell.length_c   1.000
_cell.angle_alpha   90.00
_cell.angle_beta   90.00
_cell.angle_gamma   90.00
#
_symmetry.space_group_name_H-M   'P 1'
#
loop_
_entity.id
_entity.type
_entity.pdbx_description
1 polymer ?
#
loop_
_entity_poly.entity_id
_entity_poly.type
_entity_poly.pdbx_seq_one_letter_code
_entity_poly.pdbx_strand_id
1 'polypeptide(L)'
;MEQKRIEGLWDCVFCGSRAIRARFATCPNCGKSRGIDTVFYLPEDTGEAALTEEQAAKTTDRPDWLCGYCDSYNRSDAAFCKKCGAPRSHSNEDYGTLHKDRD
;
A
#
# COMPACT_ATOMS: atom_id res chain seq x y z
N MET A 1 -25.39 1.11 -8.05
CA MET A 1 -24.29 2.09 -8.00
C MET A 1 -23.02 1.34 -8.30
N GLU A 2 -22.29 1.74 -9.32
CA GLU A 2 -21.01 1.13 -9.68
C GLU A 2 -20.00 1.47 -8.57
N GLN A 3 -19.48 0.46 -7.87
CA GLN A 3 -18.45 0.68 -6.84
C GLN A 3 -17.13 0.99 -7.53
N LYS A 4 -16.76 2.28 -7.57
CA LYS A 4 -15.47 2.73 -8.09
C LYS A 4 -14.41 2.60 -7.01
N ARG A 5 -13.32 1.90 -7.32
CA ARG A 5 -12.17 1.78 -6.44
C ARG A 5 -11.32 3.03 -6.54
N ILE A 6 -11.12 3.72 -5.43
CA ILE A 6 -10.28 4.93 -5.36
C ILE A 6 -8.87 4.54 -4.93
N GLU A 7 -7.87 5.11 -5.59
CA GLU A 7 -6.48 4.92 -5.22
C GLU A 7 -6.03 5.97 -4.20
N GLY A 8 -5.50 5.49 -3.07
CA GLY A 8 -4.88 6.35 -2.06
C GLY A 8 -3.53 6.91 -2.51
N LEU A 9 -3.09 7.92 -1.77
CA LEU A 9 -1.80 8.58 -1.91
C LEU A 9 -0.94 8.35 -0.67
N TRP A 10 0.36 8.51 -0.82
CA TRP A 10 1.31 8.52 0.28
C TRP A 10 2.46 9.48 0.04
N ASP A 11 3.11 9.90 1.13
CA ASP A 11 4.26 10.79 1.10
C ASP A 11 5.53 10.03 1.47
N CYS A 12 6.61 10.26 0.70
CA CYS A 12 7.89 9.64 0.97
C CYS A 12 8.56 10.27 2.19
N VAL A 13 8.63 9.52 3.28
CA VAL A 13 9.28 9.92 4.54
C VAL A 13 10.80 10.20 4.41
N PHE A 14 11.42 9.77 3.32
CA PHE A 14 12.87 9.89 3.12
C PHE A 14 13.30 11.11 2.32
N CYS A 15 12.56 11.47 1.27
CA CYS A 15 12.91 12.60 0.40
C CYS A 15 11.84 13.70 0.36
N GLY A 16 10.70 13.50 1.03
CA GLY A 16 9.61 14.47 1.08
C GLY A 16 8.76 14.55 -0.19
N SER A 17 8.98 13.68 -1.19
CA SER A 17 8.07 13.61 -2.35
C SER A 17 6.67 13.26 -1.90
N ARG A 18 5.70 14.11 -2.24
CA ARG A 18 4.31 13.99 -1.80
C ARG A 18 3.39 13.41 -2.87
N ALA A 19 2.20 12.98 -2.45
CA ALA A 19 1.12 12.55 -3.34
C ALA A 19 1.52 11.42 -4.31
N ILE A 20 2.34 10.48 -3.83
CA ILE A 20 2.74 9.30 -4.59
C ILE A 20 1.56 8.33 -4.62
N ARG A 21 1.20 7.84 -5.80
CA ARG A 21 0.10 6.88 -5.97
C ARG A 21 0.39 5.57 -5.25
N ALA A 22 -0.58 5.01 -4.54
CA ALA A 22 -0.41 3.80 -3.71
C ALA A 22 0.07 2.57 -4.48
N ARG A 23 -0.19 2.46 -5.80
CA ARG A 23 0.38 1.40 -6.66
C ARG A 23 1.90 1.36 -6.67
N PHE A 24 2.58 2.47 -6.36
CA PHE A 24 4.03 2.51 -6.30
C PHE A 24 4.52 2.09 -4.92
N ALA A 25 5.13 0.89 -4.85
CA ALA A 25 5.74 0.38 -3.63
C ALA A 25 7.04 1.12 -3.24
N THR A 26 7.65 1.81 -4.21
CA THR A 26 8.86 2.62 -4.07
C THR A 26 8.59 4.05 -4.52
N CYS A 27 9.28 5.00 -3.90
CA CYS A 27 9.23 6.39 -4.31
C CYS A 27 9.79 6.53 -5.73
N PRO A 28 9.04 7.09 -6.69
CA PRO A 28 9.54 7.26 -8.06
C PRO A 28 10.67 8.28 -8.17
N ASN A 29 10.83 9.15 -7.16
CA ASN A 29 11.87 10.17 -7.13
C ASN A 29 13.19 9.67 -6.53
N CYS A 30 13.15 8.97 -5.37
CA CYS A 30 14.37 8.55 -4.67
C CYS A 30 14.61 7.03 -4.62
N GLY A 31 13.68 6.22 -5.15
CA GLY A 31 13.78 4.76 -5.20
C GLY A 31 13.57 4.03 -3.87
N LYS A 32 13.48 4.73 -2.74
CA LYS A 32 13.25 4.09 -1.43
C LYS A 32 11.83 3.53 -1.33
N SER A 33 11.71 2.36 -0.74
CA SER A 33 10.41 1.75 -0.42
C SER A 33 9.60 2.65 0.50
N ARG A 34 8.27 2.61 0.37
CA ARG A 34 7.37 3.35 1.27
C ARG A 34 7.61 3.09 2.77
N GLY A 35 8.07 1.89 3.15
CA GLY A 35 8.45 1.60 4.54
C GLY A 35 7.25 1.46 5.49
N ILE A 36 7.50 0.99 6.71
CA ILE A 36 6.45 0.64 7.69
C ILE A 36 5.65 1.87 8.17
N ASP A 37 6.31 3.02 8.30
CA ASP A 37 5.76 4.26 8.86
C ASP A 37 4.96 5.12 7.86
N THR A 38 4.89 4.73 6.59
CA THR A 38 4.14 5.48 5.58
C THR A 38 2.66 5.51 5.94
N VAL A 39 2.03 6.68 5.91
CA VAL A 39 0.58 6.85 6.07
C VAL A 39 -0.06 7.07 4.70
N PHE A 40 -1.13 6.33 4.41
CA PHE A 40 -1.94 6.54 3.21
C PHE A 40 -3.09 7.50 3.50
N TYR A 41 -3.43 8.33 2.51
CA TYR A 41 -4.55 9.24 2.58
C TYR A 41 -5.31 9.28 1.25
N LEU A 42 -6.57 9.71 1.28
CA LEU A 42 -7.35 9.88 0.06
C LEU A 42 -6.99 11.21 -0.62
N PRO A 43 -6.93 11.25 -1.97
CA PRO A 43 -6.83 12.50 -2.70
C PRO A 43 -8.07 13.36 -2.47
N GLU A 44 -7.89 14.69 -2.52
CA GLU A 44 -8.99 15.66 -2.38
C GLU A 44 -10.04 15.46 -3.49
N ASP A 45 -9.59 15.26 -4.74
CA ASP A 45 -10.45 14.87 -5.86
C ASP A 45 -10.45 13.34 -6.04
N THR A 46 -11.46 12.71 -5.44
CA THR A 46 -11.69 11.27 -5.59
C THR A 46 -12.12 10.88 -7.01
N GLY A 47 -12.66 11.80 -7.81
CA GLY A 47 -13.09 11.55 -9.19
C GLY A 47 -11.90 11.23 -10.11
N GLU A 48 -10.82 12.01 -10.01
CA GLU A 48 -9.56 11.77 -10.74
C GLU A 48 -8.72 10.60 -10.19
N ALA A 49 -9.07 10.12 -9.00
CA ALA A 49 -8.41 9.00 -8.35
C ALA A 49 -9.15 7.67 -8.49
N ALA A 50 -10.30 7.66 -9.17
CA ALA A 50 -10.99 6.44 -9.53
C ALA A 50 -10.11 5.61 -10.47
N LEU A 51 -9.85 4.37 -10.09
CA LEU A 51 -9.19 3.41 -10.93
C LEU A 51 -10.11 2.97 -12.06
N THR A 52 -9.55 2.74 -13.25
CA THR A 52 -10.24 2.02 -14.30
C THR A 52 -10.51 0.58 -13.87
N GLU A 53 -11.44 -0.13 -14.53
CA GLU A 53 -11.67 -1.55 -14.25
C GLU A 53 -10.40 -2.39 -14.36
N GLU A 54 -9.57 -2.13 -15.37
CA GLU A 54 -8.29 -2.83 -15.57
C GLU A 54 -7.30 -2.57 -14.42
N GLN A 55 -7.23 -1.33 -13.93
CA GLN A 55 -6.38 -0.99 -12.80
C GLN A 55 -6.91 -1.60 -11.51
N ALA A 56 -8.22 -1.54 -11.28
CA ALA A 56 -8.87 -2.10 -10.10
C ALA A 56 -8.69 -3.62 -10.02
N ALA A 57 -8.77 -4.33 -11.16
CA ALA A 57 -8.52 -5.77 -11.26
C ALA A 57 -7.09 -6.18 -10.85
N LYS A 58 -6.14 -5.24 -10.87
CA LYS A 58 -4.75 -5.45 -10.44
C LYS A 58 -4.51 -5.12 -8.97
N THR A 59 -5.54 -4.76 -8.21
CA THR A 59 -5.46 -4.39 -6.79
C THR A 59 -6.31 -5.32 -5.92
N THR A 60 -6.16 -5.22 -4.61
CA THR A 60 -6.90 -6.02 -3.62
C THR A 60 -7.71 -5.12 -2.70
N ASP A 61 -8.85 -5.58 -2.19
CA ASP A 61 -9.73 -4.87 -1.26
C ASP A 61 -9.32 -5.01 0.22
N ARG A 62 -8.16 -5.62 0.49
CA ARG A 62 -7.64 -5.84 1.85
C ARG A 62 -6.28 -5.16 2.01
N PRO A 63 -5.94 -4.68 3.23
CA PRO A 63 -4.65 -4.08 3.49
C PRO A 63 -3.48 -5.03 3.21
N ASP A 64 -2.35 -4.45 2.79
CA ASP A 64 -1.11 -5.19 2.60
C ASP A 64 -0.59 -5.74 3.95
N TRP A 65 -0.20 -7.01 3.98
CA TRP A 65 0.34 -7.65 5.19
C TRP A 65 1.82 -7.34 5.38
N LEU A 66 2.26 -7.21 6.63
CA LEU A 66 3.66 -6.94 6.96
C LEU A 66 4.41 -8.26 7.17
N CYS A 67 5.46 -8.51 6.41
CA CYS A 67 6.25 -9.71 6.63
C CYS A 67 6.97 -9.69 7.98
N GLY A 68 6.56 -10.58 8.91
CA GLY A 68 7.16 -10.72 10.24
C GLY A 68 8.62 -11.21 10.29
N TYR A 69 9.29 -11.35 9.14
CA TYR A 69 10.71 -11.72 9.04
C TYR A 69 11.60 -10.60 8.50
N CYS A 70 11.09 -9.74 7.62
CA CYS A 70 11.90 -8.74 6.92
C CYS A 70 11.25 -7.37 6.77
N ASP A 71 10.11 -7.18 7.45
CA ASP A 71 9.34 -5.94 7.56
C ASP A 71 8.94 -5.31 6.23
N SER A 72 8.89 -6.12 5.17
CA SER A 72 8.37 -5.70 3.87
C SER A 72 6.86 -5.88 3.86
N TYR A 73 6.12 -4.83 3.48
CA TYR A 73 4.72 -4.98 3.08
C TYR A 73 4.59 -5.84 1.82
N ASN A 74 3.54 -6.64 1.77
CA ASN A 74 3.18 -7.47 0.62
C ASN A 74 1.68 -7.36 0.37
N ARG A 75 1.28 -7.50 -0.89
CA ARG A 75 -0.13 -7.51 -1.26
C ARG A 75 -0.93 -8.49 -0.43
N SER A 76 -2.15 -8.12 -0.08
CA SER A 76 -3.03 -8.94 0.77
C SER A 76 -3.27 -10.36 0.23
N ASP A 77 -3.20 -10.56 -1.09
CA ASP A 77 -3.40 -11.84 -1.78
C ASP A 77 -2.10 -12.62 -2.04
N ALA A 78 -0.93 -12.06 -1.68
CA ALA A 78 0.34 -12.76 -1.82
C ALA A 78 0.51 -13.82 -0.73
N ALA A 79 0.68 -15.08 -1.12
CA ALA A 79 0.92 -16.19 -0.20
C ALA A 79 2.33 -16.18 0.43
N PHE A 80 3.30 -15.54 -0.24
CA PHE A 80 4.70 -15.46 0.19
C PHE A 80 5.23 -14.04 0.06
N CYS A 81 6.19 -13.69 0.90
CA CYS A 81 6.86 -12.41 0.86
C CYS A 81 7.66 -12.29 -0.44
N LYS A 82 7.44 -11.23 -1.22
CA LYS A 82 8.16 -10.99 -2.47
C LYS A 82 9.66 -10.71 -2.27
N LYS A 83 10.05 -10.28 -1.07
CA LYS A 83 11.44 -9.92 -0.75
C LYS A 83 12.26 -11.09 -0.19
N CYS A 84 11.69 -11.88 0.74
CA CYS A 84 12.42 -12.93 1.44
C CYS A 84 11.85 -14.35 1.28
N GLY A 85 10.70 -14.51 0.63
CA GLY A 85 10.05 -15.82 0.44
C GLY A 85 9.31 -16.37 1.65
N ALA A 86 9.32 -15.69 2.81
CA ALA A 86 8.61 -16.15 3.99
C ALA A 86 7.09 -16.26 3.74
N PRO A 87 6.43 -17.31 4.26
CA PRO A 87 4.99 -17.51 4.06
C PRO A 87 4.15 -16.49 4.82
N ARG A 88 3.01 -16.09 4.24
CA ARG A 88 2.03 -15.17 4.88
C ARG A 88 1.51 -15.72 6.21
N SER A 89 1.43 -17.04 6.39
CA SER A 89 0.94 -17.67 7.63
C SER A 89 1.77 -17.33 8.87
N HIS A 90 2.97 -16.76 8.70
CA HIS A 90 3.83 -16.30 9.80
C HIS A 90 3.73 -14.78 10.03
N SER A 91 2.73 -14.12 9.43
CA SER A 91 2.43 -12.71 9.61
C SER A 91 1.13 -12.55 10.40
N ASN A 92 1.18 -11.75 11.47
CA ASN A 92 0.00 -11.39 12.27
C ASN A 92 -0.46 -9.95 12.04
N GLU A 93 0.31 -9.16 11.31
CA GLU A 93 0.08 -7.72 11.14
C GLU A 93 -0.19 -7.36 9.67
N ASP A 94 -0.99 -6.31 9.48
CA ASP A 94 -1.18 -5.65 8.20
C ASP A 94 -1.17 -4.13 8.38
N TYR A 95 -1.19 -3.41 7.26
CA TYR A 95 -1.19 -1.94 7.30
C TYR A 95 -2.31 -1.38 8.18
N GLY A 96 -3.51 -1.96 8.09
CA GLY A 96 -4.68 -1.51 8.85
C GLY A 96 -4.58 -1.81 10.34
N THR A 97 -3.85 -2.85 10.77
CA THR A 97 -3.61 -3.11 12.21
C THR A 97 -2.55 -2.23 12.82
N LEU A 98 -1.50 -1.91 12.06
CA LEU A 98 -0.35 -1.13 12.53
C LEU A 98 -0.64 0.37 12.62
N HIS A 99 -1.60 0.89 11.84
CA HIS A 99 -1.89 2.32 11.75
C HIS A 99 -3.29 2.72 12.27
N LYS A 100 -3.92 1.86 13.09
CA LYS A 100 -5.30 2.08 13.62
C LYS A 100 -5.52 3.43 14.31
N ASP A 101 -4.48 4.00 14.92
CA ASP A 101 -4.59 5.21 15.74
C ASP A 101 -4.14 6.49 14.99
N ARG A 102 -3.98 6.43 13.66
CA ARG A 102 -3.42 7.54 12.86
C ARG A 102 -4.45 8.27 11.97
N ASP A 103 -5.74 8.16 12.30
CA ASP A 103 -6.84 8.90 11.65
C ASP A 103 -6.82 10.41 11.98
#